data_AF-A0A552F5M7-F1
#
_entry.id   AF-A0A552F5M7-F1
#
_cell.length_a   1.000
_cell.length_b   1.000
_cell.length_c   1.000
_cell.angle_alpha   90.00
_cell.angle_beta   90.00
_cell.angle_gamma   90.00
#
_symmetry.space_group_name_H-M   'P 1'
#
loop_
_entity.id
_entity.type
_entity.pdbx_description
1 polymer ?
#
loop_
_entity_poly.entity_id
_entity_poly.type
_entity_poly.pdbx_seq_one_letter_code
_entity_poly.pdbx_strand_id
1 'polypeptide(L)' 'MESLEFDRLAFEDLAWWVEYDCKQTLKIIRLIQKVQRHPFHGKKVRYSGLLIVPED' A
#
# COMPACT_ATOMS: atom_id res chain seq x y z
N MET A 1 13.70 -13.28 -1.40
CA MET A 1 12.92 -12.07 -1.70
C MET A 1 12.20 -12.39 -3.00
N GLU A 2 10.88 -12.45 -2.97
CA GLU A 2 10.09 -12.82 -4.15
C GLU A 2 10.17 -11.70 -5.20
N SER A 3 9.88 -12.05 -6.46
CA SER A 3 9.75 -11.04 -7.52
C SER A 3 8.64 -10.07 -7.16
N LEU A 4 8.87 -8.78 -7.44
CA LEU A 4 7.87 -7.74 -7.31
C LEU A 4 7.33 -7.43 -8.69
N GLU A 5 6.08 -7.78 -8.94
CA GLU A 5 5.41 -7.55 -10.21
C GLU A 5 4.33 -6.48 -10.04
N PHE A 6 4.23 -5.60 -11.03
CA PHE A 6 3.20 -4.58 -11.10
C PHE A 6 2.39 -4.79 -12.38
N ASP A 7 1.08 -4.59 -12.26
CA ASP A 7 0.29 -4.24 -13.43
C ASP A 7 0.80 -2.94 -14.04
N ARG A 8 0.68 -2.80 -15.36
CA ARG A 8 1.15 -1.62 -16.09
C ARG A 8 0.57 -0.33 -15.54
N LEU A 9 -0.73 -0.28 -15.26
CA LEU A 9 -1.39 0.94 -14.79
C LEU A 9 -0.92 1.28 -13.37
N ALA A 10 -0.75 0.27 -12.51
CA ALA A 10 -0.22 0.48 -11.16
C ALA A 10 1.22 1.03 -11.16
N PHE A 11 2.04 0.60 -12.14
CA PHE A 11 3.38 1.14 -12.30
C PHE A 11 3.37 2.60 -12.79
N GLU A 12 2.49 2.92 -13.76
CA GLU A 12 2.28 4.29 -14.25
C GLU A 12 1.78 5.22 -13.13
N ASP A 13 0.85 4.76 -12.28
CA ASP A 13 0.38 5.49 -11.10
C ASP A 13 1.54 5.79 -10.13
N LEU A 14 2.37 4.79 -9.83
CA LEU A 14 3.52 4.99 -8.94
C LEU A 14 4.50 6.01 -9.52
N ALA A 15 4.75 5.99 -10.83
CA ALA A 15 5.59 6.97 -11.50
C ALA A 15 5.00 8.39 -11.41
N TRP A 16 3.69 8.53 -11.60
CA TRP A 16 3.00 9.81 -11.44
C TRP A 16 3.12 10.35 -10.00
N TRP A 17 2.96 9.48 -9.00
CA TRP A 17 3.12 9.85 -7.59
C TRP A 17 4.54 10.31 -7.24
N VAL A 18 5.58 9.75 -7.87
CA VAL A 18 6.97 10.17 -7.66
C VAL A 18 7.15 11.63 -8.05
N GLU A 19 6.53 12.06 -9.15
CA GLU A 19 6.63 13.43 -9.65
C GLU A 19 5.82 14.42 -8.82
N TYR A 20 4.63 14.02 -8.36
CA TYR A 20 3.67 14.95 -7.74
C TYR A 20 3.72 14.98 -6.20
N ASP A 21 3.89 13.84 -5.54
CA ASP A 21 3.94 13.74 -4.07
C ASP A 21 4.88 12.62 -3.60
N CYS A 22 6.14 13.01 -3.39
CA CYS A 22 7.17 12.12 -2.88
C CYS A 22 6.85 11.58 -1.46
N LYS A 23 6.10 12.33 -0.64
CA LYS A 23 5.73 11.87 0.71
C LYS A 23 4.74 10.71 0.63
N GLN A 24 3.78 10.76 -0.30
CA GLN A 24 2.86 9.64 -0.53
C GLN A 24 3.58 8.46 -1.17
N THR A 25 4.44 8.71 -2.16
CA THR A 25 5.28 7.67 -2.77
C THR A 25 6.07 6.88 -1.73
N LEU A 26 6.74 7.55 -0.79
CA LEU A 26 7.48 6.90 0.29
C LEU A 26 6.60 6.01 1.18
N LYS A 27 5.35 6.41 1.44
CA LYS A 27 4.40 5.59 2.20
C LYS A 27 4.00 4.34 1.40
N ILE A 28 3.72 4.48 0.11
CA ILE A 28 3.35 3.36 -0.77
C ILE A 28 4.50 2.34 -0.83
N ILE A 29 5.74 2.80 -1.07
CA ILE A 29 6.92 1.91 -1.09
C ILE A 29 7.08 1.14 0.23
N ARG A 30 6.93 1.83 1.37
CA ARG A 30 6.99 1.19 2.69
C ARG A 30 5.88 0.14 2.89
N LEU A 31 4.67 0.42 2.39
CA LEU A 31 3.57 -0.53 2.43
C LEU A 31 3.86 -1.77 1.58
N ILE A 32 4.35 -1.60 0.35
CA ILE A 32 4.75 -2.70 -0.54
C ILE A 32 5.81 -3.58 0.13
N GLN A 33 6.86 -2.97 0.69
CA GLN A 33 7.91 -3.70 1.42
C GLN A 33 7.36 -4.48 2.62
N LYS A 34 6.40 -3.91 3.35
CA LYS A 34 5.75 -4.59 4.49
C LYS A 34 4.91 -5.78 4.03
N VAL A 35 4.11 -5.59 2.98
CA VAL A 35 3.27 -6.64 2.40
C VAL A 35 4.13 -7.78 1.84
N GLN A 36 5.26 -7.50 1.19
CA GLN A 36 6.18 -8.53 0.73
C GLN A 36 6.76 -9.39 1.87
N ARG A 37 6.97 -8.83 3.06
CA ARG A 37 7.48 -9.58 4.21
C ARG A 37 6.39 -10.34 4.95
N HIS A 38 5.24 -9.70 5.15
CA HIS A 38 4.11 -10.26 5.90
C HIS A 38 2.78 -9.93 5.20
N PRO A 39 2.42 -10.67 4.13
CA PRO A 39 1.19 -10.43 3.38
C PRO A 39 -0.03 -10.55 4.28
N PHE A 40 -1.02 -9.68 4.14
CA PHE A 40 -2.27 -9.67 4.92
C PHE A 40 -2.10 -9.52 6.46
N HIS A 41 -0.89 -9.20 6.92
CA HIS A 41 -0.63 -8.88 8.32
C HIS A 41 -0.60 -7.35 8.49
N GLY A 42 -1.66 -6.83 9.08
CA GLY A 42 -1.85 -5.40 9.29
C GLY A 42 -2.83 -5.13 10.42
N LYS A 43 -3.09 -3.84 10.68
CA LYS A 43 -4.08 -3.42 11.67
C LYS A 43 -5.42 -4.02 11.27
N LYS A 44 -6.02 -4.84 12.14
CA LYS A 44 -7.35 -5.39 11.89
C LYS A 44 -8.31 -4.23 11.81
N VAL A 45 -8.93 -4.06 10.65
CA VAL A 45 -10.03 -3.13 10.47
C VAL A 45 -11.29 -3.97 10.59
N ARG A 46 -12.05 -3.76 11.65
CA ARG A 46 -13.34 -4.41 11.81
C ARG A 46 -14.36 -3.63 10.99
N TYR A 47 -14.93 -4.27 9.98
CA TYR A 47 -16.05 -3.70 9.23
C TYR A 47 -17.33 -3.86 10.06
N SER A 48 -17.62 -2.89 10.93
CA SER A 48 -18.96 -2.73 11.49
C SER A 48 -19.74 -1.80 10.56
N GLY A 49 -20.49 -2.37 9.61
CA GLY A 49 -21.48 -1.67 8.79
C GLY A 49 -21.04 -0.30 8.24
N LEU A 50 -20.59 -0.27 6.99
CA LEU A 50 -20.35 0.95 6.20
C LEU A 50 -19.29 1.96 6.68
N LEU A 51 -18.61 1.76 7.82
CA LEU A 51 -17.50 2.64 8.22
C LEU A 51 -16.27 1.84 8.65
N ILE A 52 -15.12 2.19 8.07
CA ILE A 52 -13.80 1.73 8.50
C ILE A 52 -13.46 2.45 9.80
N VAL A 53 -13.59 1.76 10.93
CA VAL A 53 -13.13 2.26 12.23
C VAL A 53 -11.79 1.61 12.56
N PRO A 54 -10.70 2.37 12.73
CA PRO A 54 -9.42 1.81 13.18
C PRO A 54 -9.51 1.40 14.67
N GLU A 55 -9.18 0.16 15.02
CA GLU A 55 -9.10 -0.32 16.42
C GLU A 55 -7.81 0.17 17.09
N ASP A 56 -7.82 0.97 18.16
CA ASP A 56 -6.59 1.48 18.81
C ASP A 56 -5.52 0.41 19.10
#